data_AF-A0A6C0AUG0-F1
#
_entry.id   AF-A0A6C0AUG0-F1
#
_cell.length_a   1.000
_cell.length_b   1.000
_cell.length_c   1.000
_cell.angle_alpha   90.00
_cell.angle_beta   90.00
_cell.angle_gamma   90.00
#
_symmetry.space_group_name_H-M   'P 1'
#
loop_
_entity.id
_entity.type
_entity.pdbx_description
1 polymer ?
#
loop_
_entity_poly.entity_id
_entity_poly.type
_entity_poly.pdbx_seq_one_letter_code
_entity_poly.pdbx_strand_id
1 'polypeptide(L)'
;MDSCFKVYLDTTNPEASYSSLFSTNVLLSILFHSVAYVLIINGILLLFDKKVIAFEVLFMILVIIMILGYIGRLYRAKTILNEFVEMGYTKEESIEKTSDFMRTGYFTYYFLG
;
A
#
# COMPACT_ATOMS: atom_id res chain seq x y z
N MET A 1 2.13 18.07 -1.58
CA MET A 1 1.57 16.72 -1.75
C MET A 1 2.75 15.79 -1.91
N ASP A 2 2.91 14.83 -1.00
CA ASP A 2 3.97 13.83 -1.14
C ASP A 2 3.69 12.92 -2.33
N SER A 3 4.75 12.39 -2.96
CA SER A 3 4.56 11.43 -4.04
C SER A 3 3.98 10.12 -3.50
N CYS A 4 3.22 9.40 -4.32
CA CYS A 4 2.70 8.07 -3.96
C CYS A 4 3.82 7.11 -3.54
N PHE A 5 4.99 7.23 -4.16
CA PHE A 5 6.18 6.48 -3.79
C PHE A 5 6.70 6.83 -2.40
N LYS A 6 6.71 8.12 -2.02
CA LYS A 6 7.09 8.52 -0.67
C LYS A 6 6.09 8.01 0.37
N VAL A 7 4.79 8.14 0.09
CA VAL A 7 3.72 7.57 0.93
C VAL A 7 3.88 6.06 1.07
N TYR A 8 4.26 5.37 0.00
CA TYR A 8 4.59 3.95 0.03
C TYR A 8 5.74 3.67 1.01
N LEU A 9 6.87 4.38 0.87
CA LEU A 9 8.02 4.19 1.75
C LEU A 9 7.67 4.44 3.22
N ASP A 10 6.93 5.52 3.50
CA ASP A 10 6.51 5.89 4.86
C ASP A 10 5.60 4.83 5.50
N THR A 11 4.76 4.17 4.70
CA THR A 11 3.85 3.11 5.15
C THR A 11 4.47 1.70 5.17
N THR A 12 5.71 1.57 4.69
CA THR A 12 6.56 0.39 4.91
C THR A 12 7.52 0.53 6.09
N ASN A 13 7.60 1.71 6.72
CA ASN A 13 8.45 1.91 7.88
C ASN A 13 7.87 1.14 9.08
N PRO A 14 8.55 0.13 9.63
CA PRO A 14 8.03 -0.67 10.73
C PRO A 14 7.94 0.14 12.04
N GLU A 15 8.62 1.26 12.16
CA GLU A 15 8.53 2.17 13.31
C GLU A 15 7.31 3.10 13.26
N ALA A 16 6.64 3.21 12.10
CA ALA A 16 5.45 4.04 11.96
C ALA A 16 4.29 3.53 12.83
N SER A 17 3.50 4.44 13.40
CA SER A 17 2.27 4.09 14.12
C SER A 17 1.13 3.82 13.15
N TYR A 18 0.17 2.96 13.50
CA TYR A 18 -1.04 2.78 12.66
C TYR A 18 -1.86 4.05 12.50
N SER A 19 -1.76 5.00 13.45
CA SER A 19 -2.40 6.31 13.34
C SER A 19 -1.84 7.14 12.16
N SER A 20 -0.59 6.90 11.72
CA SER A 20 -0.02 7.62 10.57
C SER A 20 -0.72 7.28 9.25
N LEU A 21 -1.40 6.12 9.18
CA LEU A 21 -2.18 5.69 8.03
C LEU A 21 -3.40 6.60 7.77
N PHE A 22 -3.85 7.35 8.78
CA PHE A 22 -4.94 8.32 8.65
C PHE A 22 -4.46 9.72 8.24
N SER A 23 -3.21 9.85 7.82
CA SER A 23 -2.69 11.12 7.31
C SER A 23 -3.34 11.52 5.98
N THR A 24 -3.45 12.83 5.75
CA THR A 24 -4.00 13.39 4.50
C THR A 24 -3.28 12.87 3.27
N ASN A 25 -1.96 12.65 3.35
CA ASN A 25 -1.17 12.12 2.24
C ASN A 25 -1.59 10.68 1.86
N VAL A 26 -1.82 9.81 2.85
CA VAL A 26 -2.30 8.44 2.60
C VAL A 26 -3.70 8.47 2.01
N LEU A 27 -4.59 9.30 2.56
CA LEU A 27 -5.94 9.46 2.02
C LEU A 27 -5.93 9.93 0.55
N LEU A 28 -5.11 10.93 0.24
CA LEU A 28 -4.95 11.41 -1.14
C LEU A 28 -4.38 10.34 -2.07
N SER A 29 -3.43 9.53 -1.59
CA SER A 29 -2.89 8.39 -2.34
C SER A 29 -3.98 7.35 -2.64
N ILE A 30 -4.81 7.02 -1.64
CA ILE A 30 -5.94 6.09 -1.81
C ILE A 30 -6.93 6.59 -2.85
N LEU A 31 -7.31 7.87 -2.77
CA LEU A 31 -8.26 8.48 -3.71
C LEU A 31 -7.68 8.49 -5.13
N PHE A 32 -6.42 8.91 -5.28
CA PHE A 32 -5.74 8.94 -6.57
C PHE A 32 -5.71 7.56 -7.24
N HIS A 33 -5.25 6.54 -6.52
CA HIS A 33 -5.17 5.18 -7.06
C HIS A 33 -6.55 4.58 -7.33
N SER A 34 -7.54 4.84 -6.47
CA SER A 34 -8.90 4.33 -6.68
C SER A 34 -9.49 4.90 -7.97
N VAL A 35 -9.35 6.21 -8.22
CA VAL A 35 -9.79 6.82 -9.50
C VAL A 35 -8.99 6.24 -10.67
N ALA A 36 -7.66 6.20 -10.57
CA ALA A 36 -6.80 5.69 -11.64
C ALA A 36 -7.15 4.24 -12.01
N TYR A 37 -7.36 3.37 -11.04
CA TYR A 37 -7.74 1.98 -11.26
C TYR A 37 -9.14 1.84 -11.85
N VAL A 38 -10.12 2.64 -11.43
CA VAL A 38 -11.45 2.64 -12.08
C VAL A 38 -11.32 2.99 -13.56
N LEU A 39 -10.55 4.04 -13.89
CA LEU A 39 -10.35 4.47 -15.27
C LEU A 39 -9.63 3.41 -16.11
N ILE A 40 -8.59 2.77 -15.56
CA ILE A 40 -7.87 1.69 -16.25
C ILE A 40 -8.77 0.47 -16.47
N ILE A 41 -9.47 0.00 -15.43
CA ILE A 41 -10.35 -1.18 -15.53
C ILE A 41 -11.47 -0.93 -16.54
N ASN A 42 -12.18 0.19 -16.42
CA ASN A 42 -13.25 0.52 -17.38
C ASN A 42 -12.69 0.76 -18.80
N GLY A 43 -11.51 1.38 -18.93
CA GLY A 43 -10.83 1.53 -20.21
C GLY A 43 -10.52 0.18 -20.87
N ILE A 44 -9.99 -0.77 -20.10
CA ILE A 44 -9.76 -2.15 -20.57
C ILE A 44 -11.08 -2.81 -20.97
N LEU A 45 -12.13 -2.71 -20.15
CA LEU A 45 -13.45 -3.30 -20.48
C LEU A 45 -14.01 -2.74 -21.79
N LEU A 46 -13.87 -1.43 -22.02
CA LEU A 46 -14.27 -0.79 -23.28
C LEU A 46 -13.46 -1.31 -24.47
N LEU A 47 -12.15 -1.52 -24.32
CA LEU A 47 -11.31 -2.08 -25.40
C LEU A 47 -11.72 -3.50 -25.81
N PHE A 48 -12.39 -4.25 -24.95
CA PHE A 48 -12.86 -5.61 -25.19
C PHE A 48 -14.38 -5.71 -25.41
N ASP A 49 -15.05 -4.58 -25.71
CA ASP A 49 -16.51 -4.49 -25.88
C ASP A 49 -17.30 -5.13 -24.71
N LYS A 50 -16.75 -5.04 -23.49
CA LYS A 50 -17.40 -5.51 -22.27
C LYS A 50 -18.18 -4.38 -21.61
N LYS A 51 -19.25 -4.75 -20.90
CA LYS A 51 -20.04 -3.83 -20.11
C LYS A 51 -19.17 -3.22 -19.00
N VAL A 52 -19.09 -1.89 -18.98
CA VAL A 52 -18.42 -1.14 -17.91
C VAL A 52 -19.12 -1.33 -16.57
N ILE A 53 -18.34 -1.29 -15.51
CA ILE A 53 -18.87 -1.35 -14.14
C ILE A 53 -19.18 0.09 -13.70
N ALA A 54 -20.28 0.27 -12.96
CA ALA A 54 -20.64 1.56 -12.39
C ALA A 54 -19.48 2.13 -11.56
N PHE A 55 -19.15 3.40 -11.82
CA PHE A 55 -17.97 4.06 -11.26
C PHE A 55 -17.98 4.00 -9.74
N GLU A 56 -19.12 4.31 -9.11
CA GLU A 56 -19.30 4.41 -7.67
C GLU A 56 -19.07 3.05 -6.98
N VAL A 57 -19.57 1.97 -7.60
CA VAL A 57 -19.43 0.61 -7.05
C VAL A 57 -17.97 0.18 -7.07
N LEU A 58 -17.30 0.33 -8.22
CA LEU A 58 -15.90 -0.07 -8.36
C LEU A 58 -14.98 0.80 -7.50
N PHE A 59 -15.25 2.10 -7.44
CA PHE A 59 -14.50 3.05 -6.61
C PHE A 59 -14.61 2.69 -5.12
N MET A 60 -15.81 2.42 -4.60
CA MET A 60 -15.97 2.05 -3.18
C MET A 60 -15.23 0.74 -2.83
N ILE A 61 -15.31 -0.27 -3.69
CA ILE A 61 -14.59 -1.54 -3.48
C ILE A 61 -13.08 -1.29 -3.45
N LEU A 62 -12.56 -0.50 -4.39
CA LEU A 62 -11.15 -0.17 -4.44
C LEU A 62 -10.69 0.61 -3.20
N VAL A 63 -11.45 1.60 -2.73
CA VAL A 63 -11.13 2.34 -1.50
C VAL A 63 -10.99 1.38 -0.31
N ILE A 64 -11.91 0.42 -0.15
CA ILE A 64 -11.85 -0.57 0.93
C ILE A 64 -10.60 -1.45 0.81
N ILE A 65 -10.34 -1.98 -0.39
CA ILE A 65 -9.16 -2.82 -0.65
C ILE A 65 -7.87 -2.06 -0.34
N MET A 66 -7.80 -0.78 -0.72
CA MET A 66 -6.64 0.08 -0.51
C MET A 66 -6.39 0.34 0.98
N ILE A 67 -7.43 0.67 1.75
CA ILE A 67 -7.32 0.85 3.21
C ILE A 67 -6.77 -0.43 3.86
N LEU A 68 -7.35 -1.58 3.54
CA LEU A 68 -6.89 -2.88 4.05
C LEU A 68 -5.45 -3.19 3.61
N GLY A 69 -5.09 -2.81 2.37
CA GLY A 69 -3.74 -2.94 1.84
C GLY A 69 -2.71 -2.13 2.62
N TYR A 70 -3.01 -0.88 2.97
CA TYR A 70 -2.14 -0.04 3.80
C TYR A 70 -1.95 -0.62 5.21
N ILE A 71 -3.04 -1.09 5.84
CA ILE A 71 -2.98 -1.74 7.15
C ILE A 71 -2.14 -3.02 7.08
N GLY A 72 -2.40 -3.88 6.10
CA GLY A 72 -1.67 -5.12 5.89
C GLY A 72 -0.18 -4.91 5.61
N ARG A 73 0.17 -3.85 4.87
CA ARG A 73 1.56 -3.45 4.61
C ARG A 73 2.32 -3.10 5.89
N LEU A 74 1.74 -2.23 6.71
CA LEU A 74 2.37 -1.81 7.97
C LEU A 74 2.44 -2.98 8.96
N TYR A 75 1.39 -3.80 9.02
CA TYR A 75 1.39 -5.04 9.81
C TYR A 75 2.55 -5.96 9.40
N ARG A 76 2.69 -6.24 8.10
CA ARG A 76 3.76 -7.07 7.57
C ARG A 76 5.15 -6.51 7.88
N ALA A 77 5.36 -5.20 7.73
CA ALA A 77 6.63 -4.57 8.07
C ALA A 77 6.97 -4.78 9.55
N LYS A 78 6.00 -4.59 10.45
CA LYS A 78 6.18 -4.83 11.89
C LYS A 78 6.44 -6.30 12.22
N THR A 79 5.76 -7.23 11.57
CA THR A 79 6.00 -8.67 11.74
C THR A 79 7.43 -9.03 11.33
N ILE A 80 7.88 -8.61 10.15
CA ILE A 80 9.25 -8.88 9.68
C ILE A 80 10.29 -8.29 10.63
N LEU A 81 10.06 -7.07 11.15
CA LEU A 81 10.94 -6.48 12.15
C LEU A 81 11.05 -7.36 13.39
N ASN A 82 9.93 -7.83 13.92
CA ASN A 82 9.91 -8.69 15.11
C ASN A 82 10.67 -10.00 14.87
N GLU A 83 10.50 -10.63 13.70
CA GLU A 83 11.24 -11.85 13.33
C GLU A 83 12.76 -11.61 13.34
N PHE A 84 13.24 -10.49 12.79
CA PHE A 84 14.67 -10.17 12.84
C PHE A 84 15.18 -9.90 14.27
N VAL A 85 14.38 -9.25 15.11
CA VAL A 85 14.72 -9.07 16.52
C VAL A 85 14.79 -10.43 17.24
N GLU A 86 13.86 -11.33 16.98
CA GLU A 86 13.84 -12.69 17.55
C GLU A 86 15.03 -13.55 17.07
N MET A 87 15.53 -13.30 15.86
CA MET A 87 16.77 -13.91 15.35
C MET A 87 18.06 -13.39 16.00
N GLY A 88 17.97 -12.38 16.88
CA GLY A 88 19.10 -11.83 17.62
C GLY A 88 19.84 -10.68 16.93
N TYR A 89 19.28 -10.10 15.87
CA TYR A 89 19.82 -8.87 15.28
C TYR A 89 19.58 -7.67 16.18
N THR A 90 20.44 -6.65 16.09
CA THR A 90 20.21 -5.38 16.77
C THR A 90 18.96 -4.68 16.21
N LYS A 91 18.40 -3.71 16.95
CA LYS A 91 17.22 -2.97 16.50
C LYS A 91 17.51 -2.25 15.18
N GLU A 92 18.65 -1.58 15.07
CA GLU A 92 19.08 -0.87 13.87
C GLU A 92 19.23 -1.81 12.66
N GLU A 93 19.92 -2.94 12.82
CA GLU A 93 20.08 -3.95 11.76
C GLU A 93 18.72 -4.54 11.33
N SER A 94 17.83 -4.78 12.29
CA SER A 94 16.50 -5.33 12.03
C SER A 94 15.65 -4.35 11.20
N ILE A 95 15.75 -3.04 11.45
CA ILE A 95 15.05 -2.01 10.67
C ILE A 95 15.59 -1.94 9.24
N GLU A 96 16.91 -1.96 9.08
CA GLU A 96 17.57 -1.95 7.77
C GLU A 96 17.16 -3.17 6.94
N LYS A 97 17.30 -4.37 7.51
CA LYS A 97 16.90 -5.63 6.86
C LYS A 97 15.41 -5.69 6.53
N THR A 98 14.55 -5.19 7.42
CA THR A 98 13.11 -5.09 7.15
C THR A 98 12.83 -4.16 5.97
N SER A 99 13.48 -3.00 5.94
CA SER A 99 13.31 -2.02 4.87
C SER A 99 13.77 -2.59 3.53
N ASP A 100 14.91 -3.24 3.49
CA ASP A 100 15.44 -3.90 2.29
C ASP A 100 14.51 -5.03 1.83
N PHE A 101 14.09 -5.89 2.75
CA PHE A 101 13.17 -6.99 2.44
C PHE A 101 11.82 -6.48 1.92
N MET A 102 11.29 -5.40 2.50
CA MET A 102 10.04 -4.77 2.06
C MET A 102 10.20 -4.10 0.68
N ARG A 103 11.38 -3.58 0.34
CA ARG A 103 11.67 -2.98 -0.98
C ARG A 103 11.86 -4.03 -2.08
N THR A 104 12.45 -5.19 -1.74
CA THR A 104 12.71 -6.27 -2.71
C THR A 104 11.54 -7.26 -2.83
N GLY A 105 10.54 -7.18 -1.95
CA GLY A 105 9.42 -8.11 -1.91
C GLY A 105 8.42 -7.91 -3.04
N TYR A 106 7.87 -9.02 -3.58
CA TYR A 106 6.87 -9.00 -4.65
C TYR A 106 5.59 -8.20 -4.29
N PHE A 107 5.22 -8.14 -3.02
CA PHE A 107 4.05 -7.41 -2.52
C PHE A 107 4.16 -5.88 -2.65
N THR A 108 5.35 -5.33 -2.92
CA THR A 108 5.57 -3.92 -3.26
C THR A 108 4.66 -3.48 -4.40
N TYR A 109 4.46 -4.33 -5.41
CA TYR A 109 3.72 -3.95 -6.63
C TYR A 109 2.21 -4.04 -6.52
N TYR A 110 1.67 -4.95 -5.68
CA TYR A 110 0.22 -5.08 -5.46
C TYR A 110 -0.38 -3.87 -4.76
N PHE A 111 0.44 -3.15 -4.00
CA PHE A 111 0.05 -2.01 -3.18
C PHE A 111 1.02 -0.84 -3.36
N LEU A 112 1.55 -0.61 -4.58
CA LEU A 112 2.08 0.72 -4.91
C LEU A 112 0.95 1.78 -4.94
N GLY A 113 -0.28 1.29 -4.85
CA GLY A 113 -1.42 1.96 -4.24
C GLY A 113 -1.39 2.01 -2.73
#